data_AF-A0A8C9BHZ9-F1
#
_entry.id   AF-A0A8C9BHZ9-F1
#
_cell.length_a   1.000
_cell.length_b   1.000
_cell.length_c   1.000
_cell.angle_alpha   90.00
_cell.angle_beta   90.00
_cell.angle_gamma   90.00
#
_symmetry.space_group_name_H-M   'P 1'
#
loop_
_entity.id
_entity.type
_entity.pdbx_description
1 polymer ?
#
loop_
_entity_poly.entity_id
_entity_poly.type
_entity_poly.pdbx_seq_one_letter_code
_entity_poly.pdbx_strand_id
1 'polypeptide(L)'
;LPSKLRKNHKIQDHGSHGDGHISKNQKHWGSGGHASGRHHHTINLGKHYLGYFDKVRMRHNHLKRNRTSAPLSTSLNYGPWSVSRHG
;
A
#
# COMPACT_ATOMS: atom_id res chain seq x y z
N LEU A 1 9.06 -20.50 -4.53
CA LEU A 1 10.30 -19.78 -4.92
C LEU A 1 11.50 -20.69 -4.66
N PRO A 2 12.50 -20.75 -5.55
CA PRO A 2 13.69 -21.58 -5.36
C PRO A 2 14.49 -21.11 -4.14
N SER A 3 14.91 -22.06 -3.28
CA SER A 3 15.66 -21.77 -2.05
C SER A 3 17.05 -21.19 -2.30
N LYS A 4 17.68 -21.56 -3.42
CA LYS A 4 19.03 -21.13 -3.82
C LYS A 4 19.20 -19.61 -3.91
N LEU A 5 18.13 -18.86 -4.19
CA LEU A 5 18.18 -17.40 -4.32
C LEU A 5 17.91 -16.66 -3.00
N ARG A 6 17.67 -17.38 -1.89
CA ARG A 6 17.42 -16.75 -0.59
C ARG A 6 18.72 -16.19 -0.02
N LYS A 7 18.65 -14.94 0.47
CA LYS A 7 19.79 -14.24 1.09
C LYS A 7 20.49 -15.05 2.20
N ASN A 8 19.74 -15.89 2.92
CA ASN A 8 20.24 -16.71 4.04
C ASN A 8 21.32 -17.72 3.61
N HIS A 9 21.29 -18.21 2.36
CA HIS A 9 22.29 -19.16 1.87
C HIS A 9 23.67 -18.51 1.71
N LYS A 10 23.71 -17.21 1.39
CA LYS A 10 24.97 -16.46 1.23
C LYS A 10 25.63 -16.12 2.57
N ILE A 11 24.85 -16.03 3.65
CA ILE A 11 25.29 -15.54 4.96
C ILE A 11 25.31 -16.65 6.03
N GLN A 12 25.29 -17.92 5.61
CA GLN A 12 25.20 -19.08 6.50
C GLN A 12 26.33 -19.12 7.53
N ASP A 13 27.55 -18.81 7.10
CA ASP A 13 28.75 -18.90 7.93
C ASP A 13 29.07 -17.58 8.67
N HIS A 14 28.21 -16.57 8.54
CA HIS A 14 28.40 -15.28 9.21
C HIS A 14 27.87 -15.36 10.66
N GLY A 15 28.71 -15.04 11.64
CA GLY A 15 28.41 -15.22 13.07
C GLY A 15 27.18 -14.46 13.63
N SER A 16 26.66 -13.45 12.92
CA SER A 16 25.43 -12.72 13.27
C SER A 16 24.31 -12.88 12.25
N HIS A 17 24.50 -13.69 11.21
CA HIS A 17 23.55 -13.89 10.12
C HIS A 17 23.03 -12.59 9.47
N GLY A 18 23.86 -11.54 9.48
CA GLY A 18 23.60 -10.25 8.82
C GLY A 18 23.06 -9.13 9.71
N ASP A 19 22.78 -9.38 10.99
CA ASP A 19 22.13 -8.39 11.87
C ASP A 19 23.11 -7.56 12.72
N GLY A 20 24.42 -7.83 12.57
CA GLY A 20 25.48 -7.19 13.36
C GLY A 20 25.71 -7.87 14.71
N HIS A 21 26.82 -7.55 15.37
CA HIS A 21 27.20 -8.22 16.63
C HIS A 21 26.54 -7.60 17.86
N ILE A 22 26.32 -6.29 17.84
CA ILE A 22 25.84 -5.50 18.99
C ILE A 22 24.31 -5.51 19.06
N SER A 23 23.65 -5.17 17.96
CA SER A 23 22.19 -5.31 17.81
C SER A 23 21.91 -6.73 17.32
N LYS A 24 21.06 -7.48 18.01
CA LYS A 24 20.70 -8.86 17.62
C LYS A 24 19.38 -8.84 16.84
N ASN A 25 18.89 -10.00 16.40
CA ASN A 25 17.51 -10.12 15.92
C ASN A 25 16.59 -10.65 17.03
N GLN A 26 16.05 -9.73 17.84
CA GLN A 26 14.89 -9.99 18.68
C GLN A 26 13.59 -9.99 17.87
N LYS A 27 12.62 -10.80 18.33
CA LYS A 27 11.32 -11.01 17.65
C LYS A 27 10.56 -9.70 17.41
N HIS A 28 10.73 -8.72 18.29
CA HIS A 28 10.06 -7.44 18.18
C HIS A 28 10.82 -6.34 18.94
N TRP A 29 11.49 -5.43 18.23
CA TRP A 29 12.34 -4.36 18.81
C TRP A 29 11.56 -3.07 19.19
N GLY A 30 10.29 -3.19 19.61
CA GLY A 30 9.42 -2.03 19.90
C GLY A 30 7.98 -2.44 20.25
N SER A 31 7.00 -2.00 19.44
CA SER A 31 5.61 -2.47 19.48
C SER A 31 5.13 -3.12 18.15
N GLY A 32 4.43 -4.25 18.19
CA GLY A 32 4.00 -4.99 16.99
C GLY A 32 3.16 -4.17 16.02
N GLY A 33 3.37 -4.34 14.70
CA GLY A 33 2.62 -3.61 13.67
C GLY A 33 2.76 -2.09 13.79
N HIS A 34 1.65 -1.34 13.73
CA HIS A 34 1.63 0.12 13.83
C HIS A 34 1.29 0.64 15.24
N ALA A 35 1.49 -0.16 16.29
CA ALA A 35 0.99 0.12 17.64
C ALA A 35 1.48 1.45 18.26
N SER A 36 2.64 1.98 17.85
CA SER A 36 3.17 3.27 18.32
C SER A 36 3.16 4.37 17.25
N GLY A 37 2.22 4.28 16.31
CA GLY A 37 2.12 5.14 15.14
C GLY A 37 2.21 6.65 15.42
N ARG A 38 1.57 7.13 16.49
CA ARG A 38 1.58 8.55 16.89
C ARG A 38 2.62 8.90 17.96
N HIS A 39 3.38 7.93 18.46
CA HIS A 39 4.34 8.15 19.53
C HIS A 39 5.78 7.95 19.05
N HIS A 40 6.15 6.72 18.67
CA HIS A 40 7.52 6.41 18.23
C HIS A 40 7.67 6.39 16.70
N HIS A 41 6.57 6.18 15.95
CA HIS A 41 6.60 6.10 14.49
C HIS A 41 6.02 7.34 13.79
N THR A 42 5.78 8.42 14.52
CA THR A 42 5.10 9.63 14.02
C THR A 42 5.82 10.25 12.83
N ILE A 43 7.15 10.28 12.87
CA ILE A 43 7.97 10.86 11.80
C ILE A 43 7.81 10.04 10.50
N ASN A 44 7.89 8.71 10.60
CA ASN A 44 7.79 7.83 9.43
C ASN A 44 6.38 7.84 8.83
N LEU A 45 5.34 7.84 9.67
CA LEU A 45 3.96 7.85 9.20
C LEU A 45 3.55 9.22 8.67
N GLY A 46 4.01 10.31 9.29
CA GLY A 46 3.81 11.66 8.78
C GLY A 46 4.48 11.90 7.43
N LYS A 47 5.65 11.29 7.18
CA LYS A 47 6.38 11.44 5.91
C LYS A 47 5.75 10.67 4.75
N HIS A 48 5.29 9.45 4.99
CA HIS A 48 4.88 8.55 3.90
C HIS A 48 3.38 8.37 3.75
N TYR A 49 2.58 8.70 4.78
CA TYR A 49 1.15 8.40 4.82
C TYR A 49 0.35 9.57 5.38
N LEU A 50 0.20 10.62 4.57
CA LEU A 50 -0.63 11.78 4.90
C LEU A 50 -2.10 11.36 5.08
N GLY A 51 -2.73 11.80 6.17
CA GLY A 51 -4.13 11.49 6.49
C GLY A 51 -4.37 10.08 7.05
N TYR A 52 -3.32 9.29 7.35
CA TYR A 52 -3.45 7.95 7.91
C TYR A 52 -4.17 7.91 9.27
N PHE A 53 -4.01 8.97 10.06
CA PHE A 53 -4.51 9.04 11.41
C PHE A 53 -5.90 9.64 11.57
N ASP A 54 -6.36 10.40 10.57
CA ASP A 54 -7.50 11.27 10.72
C ASP A 54 -8.68 10.82 9.88
N LYS A 55 -9.88 10.97 10.42
CA LYS A 55 -11.12 10.59 9.73
C LYS A 55 -11.58 11.76 8.87
N VAL A 56 -11.44 11.62 7.54
CA VAL A 56 -11.73 12.71 6.58
C VAL A 56 -13.22 12.81 6.19
N ARG A 57 -13.98 11.70 6.23
CA ARG A 57 -15.38 11.68 5.78
C ARG A 57 -16.34 10.95 6.72
N MET A 58 -17.62 11.24 6.55
CA MET A 58 -18.73 10.52 7.18
C MET A 58 -18.75 9.04 6.75
N ARG A 59 -19.18 8.15 7.65
CA ARG A 59 -19.28 6.71 7.36
C ARG A 59 -20.56 6.47 6.53
N HIS A 60 -20.45 5.72 5.44
CA HIS A 60 -21.60 5.23 4.66
C HIS A 60 -21.82 3.74 4.98
N ASN A 61 -22.86 3.44 5.74
CA ASN A 61 -23.24 2.07 6.07
C ASN A 61 -23.99 1.42 4.89
N HIS A 62 -23.78 0.13 4.63
CA HIS A 62 -24.41 -0.60 3.51
C HIS A 62 -24.19 0.05 2.13
N LEU A 63 -22.95 0.43 1.83
CA LEU A 63 -22.59 1.10 0.58
C LEU A 63 -22.93 0.25 -0.67
N LYS A 64 -23.96 0.66 -1.42
CA LYS A 64 -24.31 0.08 -2.72
C LYS A 64 -23.51 0.76 -3.85
N ARG A 65 -22.30 0.24 -4.14
CA ARG A 65 -21.37 0.81 -5.14
C ARG A 65 -21.97 0.98 -6.55
N ASN A 66 -22.92 0.13 -6.95
CA ASN A 66 -23.55 0.18 -8.27
C ASN A 66 -24.50 1.38 -8.48
N ARG A 67 -24.93 2.06 -7.41
CA ARG A 67 -25.81 3.25 -7.52
C ARG A 67 -25.03 4.55 -7.70
N THR A 68 -23.75 4.54 -7.38
CA THR A 68 -22.88 5.73 -7.41
C THR A 68 -21.95 5.76 -8.62
N SER A 69 -22.09 4.83 -9.57
CA SER A 69 -21.30 4.82 -10.80
C SER A 69 -21.89 5.80 -11.82
N ALA A 70 -21.26 6.96 -11.96
CA ALA A 70 -21.43 7.85 -13.10
C ALA A 70 -20.08 7.93 -13.83
N PRO A 71 -19.93 7.30 -15.02
CA PRO A 71 -18.71 7.47 -15.80
C PRO A 71 -18.64 8.93 -16.27
N LEU A 72 -17.52 9.59 -15.98
CA LEU A 72 -17.23 10.93 -16.47
C LEU A 72 -16.89 10.84 -17.96
N SER A 73 -17.83 11.17 -18.85
CA SER A 73 -17.56 11.36 -20.28
C SER A 73 -17.05 12.79 -20.49
N THR A 74 -15.76 12.95 -20.77
CA THR A 74 -15.21 14.22 -21.25
C THR A 74 -15.58 14.37 -22.73
N SER A 75 -16.20 15.49 -23.13
CA SER A 75 -16.76 15.68 -24.48
C SER A 75 -15.71 15.89 -25.59
N LEU A 76 -14.48 15.39 -25.43
CA LEU A 76 -13.39 15.50 -26.40
C LEU A 76 -13.33 14.32 -27.38
N ASN A 77 -14.26 13.36 -27.30
CA ASN A 77 -14.29 12.17 -28.17
C ASN A 77 -15.61 12.04 -28.94
N TYR A 78 -15.99 13.06 -29.72
CA TYR A 78 -16.97 12.89 -30.79
C TYR A 78 -16.24 12.86 -32.14
N GLY A 79 -15.85 11.66 -32.56
CA GLY A 79 -15.37 11.33 -33.91
C GLY A 79 -16.35 10.36 -34.61
N PRO A 80 -16.44 10.36 -35.94
CA PRO A 80 -17.71 10.42 -36.67
C PRO A 80 -18.30 9.03 -36.96
N TRP A 81 -19.27 8.60 -36.16
CA TRP A 81 -20.16 7.49 -36.50
C TRP A 81 -21.47 7.99 -37.10
N SER A 82 -21.36 8.78 -38.16
CA SER A 82 -22.54 9.34 -38.84
C SER A 82 -22.41 9.23 -40.34
N VAL A 83 -22.54 8.01 -40.91
CA VAL A 83 -23.26 7.80 -42.19
C VAL A 83 -23.48 6.31 -42.53
N SER A 84 -24.62 6.07 -43.17
CA SER A 84 -24.97 5.00 -44.12
C SER A 84 -25.52 3.67 -43.62
N ARG A 85 -26.85 3.56 -43.63
CA ARG A 85 -27.55 2.36 -44.12
C ARG A 85 -28.93 2.69 -44.70
N HIS A 86 -28.95 3.05 -45.98
CA HIS A 86 -30.10 2.84 -46.87
C HIS A 86 -29.57 2.24 -48.16
N GLY A 87 -30.11 1.07 -48.51
CA GLY A 87 -29.76 0.23 -49.65
C GLY A 87 -30.58 -1.05 -49.52
#